data_AF-A0A842TJ93-F1
#
_entry.id   AF-A0A842TJ93-F1
#
_cell.length_a   1.000
_cell.length_b   1.000
_cell.length_c   1.000
_cell.angle_alpha   90.00
_cell.angle_beta   90.00
_cell.angle_gamma   90.00
#
_symmetry.space_group_name_H-M   'P 1'
#
loop_
_entity.id
_entity.type
_entity.pdbx_description
1 polymer ?
#
loop_
_entity_poly.entity_id
_entity_poly.type
_entity_poly.pdbx_seq_one_letter_code
_entity_poly.pdbx_strand_id
1 'polypeptide(L)'
;MNLDSNLNSVALIGFDITQGPVLKWKKSFKANNVIDIDQFFTNFYVMFRSGNDFKPKAIIFDDFQVVAFPDQMELLCVFLNNKINKEDFEKLKTIAEKEKENHGKSEQFKSESDEIKEKLIDLLKKEKSSIKKLKKHFSMSYWTIRRYLVDLEDEGKVERNTENREHLWYAD
;
A
#
# COMPACT_ATOMS: atom_id res chain seq x y z
N MET A 1 -30.06 -5.21 5.39
CA MET A 1 -28.91 -5.97 5.93
C MET A 1 -28.02 -5.00 6.70
N ASN A 2 -27.57 -5.34 7.91
CA ASN A 2 -26.67 -4.46 8.68
C ASN A 2 -25.23 -4.70 8.21
N LEU A 3 -24.67 -3.78 7.43
CA LEU A 3 -23.37 -3.93 6.78
C LEU A 3 -22.23 -4.05 7.80
N ASP A 4 -22.32 -3.32 8.90
CA ASP A 4 -21.31 -3.29 9.97
C ASP A 4 -21.18 -4.66 10.64
N SER A 5 -22.29 -5.38 10.80
CA SER A 5 -22.26 -6.75 11.32
C SER A 5 -21.67 -7.78 10.35
N ASN A 6 -21.55 -7.44 9.06
CA ASN A 6 -21.02 -8.32 8.02
C ASN A 6 -19.54 -8.09 7.72
N LEU A 7 -18.99 -6.94 8.13
CA LEU A 7 -17.56 -6.64 8.05
C LEU A 7 -16.77 -7.60 8.93
N ASN A 8 -15.80 -8.27 8.30
CA ASN A 8 -14.87 -9.17 8.95
C ASN A 8 -13.58 -8.40 9.25
N SER A 9 -12.98 -7.86 8.19
CA SER A 9 -11.71 -7.16 8.23
C SER A 9 -11.56 -6.20 7.06
N VAL A 10 -10.65 -5.24 7.19
CA VAL A 10 -10.22 -4.33 6.12
C VAL A 10 -8.69 -4.35 6.10
N ALA A 11 -8.10 -4.33 4.91
CA ALA A 11 -6.65 -4.27 4.76
C ALA A 11 -6.26 -3.36 3.61
N LEU A 12 -5.21 -2.56 3.82
CA LEU A 12 -4.57 -1.79 2.76
C LEU A 12 -3.35 -2.54 2.27
N ILE A 13 -3.34 -2.85 0.98
CA ILE A 13 -2.22 -3.48 0.30
C ILE A 13 -1.59 -2.43 -0.63
N GLY A 14 -0.30 -2.16 -0.41
CA GLY A 14 0.51 -1.29 -1.26
C GLY A 14 1.31 -2.08 -2.28
N PHE A 15 2.13 -1.35 -3.04
CA PHE A 15 3.13 -1.93 -3.92
C PHE A 15 4.46 -1.24 -3.69
N ASP A 16 5.48 -2.04 -3.41
CA ASP A 16 6.87 -1.63 -3.36
C ASP A 16 7.56 -1.97 -4.69
N ILE A 17 8.31 -1.02 -5.23
CA ILE A 17 8.98 -1.17 -6.54
C ILE A 17 10.07 -2.28 -6.57
N THR A 18 10.49 -2.77 -5.41
CA THR A 18 11.52 -3.81 -5.26
C THR A 18 10.97 -5.13 -4.75
N GLN A 19 9.97 -5.12 -3.87
CA GLN A 19 9.40 -6.29 -3.22
C GLN A 19 8.06 -6.72 -3.81
N GLY A 20 7.41 -5.86 -4.61
CA GLY A 20 6.08 -6.10 -5.14
C GLY A 20 4.98 -5.73 -4.14
N PRO A 21 3.84 -6.44 -4.11
CA PRO A 21 2.78 -6.17 -3.16
C PRO A 21 3.29 -6.22 -1.71
N VAL A 22 2.80 -5.32 -0.86
CA VAL A 22 3.11 -5.30 0.57
C VAL A 22 1.84 -5.00 1.37
N LEU A 23 1.62 -5.71 2.47
CA LEU A 23 0.56 -5.36 3.40
C LEU A 23 0.99 -4.11 4.17
N LYS A 24 0.22 -3.01 4.13
CA LYS A 24 0.52 -1.76 4.84
C LYS A 24 -0.14 -1.73 6.22
N TRP A 25 -1.41 -2.10 6.28
CA TRP A 25 -2.13 -2.25 7.54
C TRP A 25 -3.31 -3.20 7.37
N LYS A 26 -3.75 -3.79 8.48
CA LYS A 26 -5.02 -4.53 8.56
C LYS A 26 -5.77 -4.18 9.83
N LYS A 27 -7.08 -4.26 9.76
CA LYS A 27 -8.01 -4.05 10.87
C LYS A 27 -9.03 -5.16 10.87
N SER A 28 -9.08 -5.91 11.97
CA SER A 28 -10.05 -6.99 12.19
C SER A 28 -11.17 -6.50 13.08
N PHE A 29 -12.42 -6.68 12.66
CA PHE A 29 -13.60 -6.33 13.43
C PHE A 29 -14.12 -7.51 14.25
N LYS A 30 -13.71 -8.74 13.90
CA LYS A 30 -14.10 -9.98 14.58
C LYS A 30 -12.85 -10.75 15.02
N ALA A 31 -12.96 -11.47 16.14
CA ALA A 31 -11.85 -12.26 16.69
C ALA A 31 -11.58 -13.54 15.88
N ASN A 32 -12.63 -14.15 15.32
CA ASN A 32 -12.53 -15.32 14.45
C ASN A 32 -12.55 -14.88 12.98
N ASN A 33 -11.38 -14.47 12.48
CA ASN A 33 -11.21 -14.24 11.05
C ASN A 33 -11.03 -15.58 10.35
N VAL A 34 -11.83 -15.81 9.31
CA VAL A 34 -11.72 -17.00 8.46
C VAL A 34 -10.51 -16.89 7.52
N ILE A 35 -9.94 -15.69 7.36
CA ILE A 35 -8.98 -15.35 6.30
C ILE A 35 -7.66 -14.93 6.92
N ASP A 36 -6.60 -15.62 6.53
CA ASP A 36 -5.23 -15.22 6.81
C ASP A 36 -4.75 -14.17 5.79
N ILE A 37 -4.99 -12.89 6.08
CA ILE A 37 -4.61 -11.79 5.18
C ILE A 37 -3.10 -11.77 4.95
N ASP A 38 -2.29 -12.14 5.96
CA ASP A 38 -0.83 -12.10 5.89
C ASP A 38 -0.31 -13.11 4.87
N GLN A 39 -1.00 -14.24 4.71
CA GLN A 39 -0.68 -15.25 3.71
C GLN A 39 -1.19 -14.91 2.30
N PHE A 40 -2.34 -14.22 2.19
CA PHE A 40 -3.06 -14.08 0.91
C PHE A 40 -3.01 -12.69 0.27
N PHE A 41 -2.45 -11.66 0.93
CA PHE A 41 -2.46 -10.29 0.40
C PHE A 41 -1.85 -10.18 -1.01
N THR A 42 -0.78 -10.93 -1.30
CA THR A 42 -0.14 -10.92 -2.62
C THR A 42 -1.10 -11.44 -3.69
N ASN A 43 -1.82 -12.53 -3.40
CA ASN A 43 -2.79 -13.12 -4.32
C ASN A 43 -3.94 -12.15 -4.60
N PHE A 44 -4.48 -11.51 -3.56
CA PHE A 44 -5.53 -10.51 -3.73
C PHE A 44 -5.05 -9.34 -4.58
N TYR A 45 -3.86 -8.80 -4.31
CA TYR A 45 -3.30 -7.72 -5.11
C TYR A 45 -3.24 -8.08 -6.59
N VAL A 46 -2.69 -9.26 -6.90
CA VAL A 46 -2.59 -9.76 -8.28
C VAL A 46 -3.97 -9.93 -8.90
N MET A 47 -4.92 -10.55 -8.21
CA MET A 47 -6.27 -10.79 -8.75
C MET A 47 -7.02 -9.50 -9.08
N PHE A 48 -6.89 -8.46 -8.25
CA PHE A 48 -7.60 -7.19 -8.42
C PHE A 48 -6.88 -6.20 -9.35
N ARG A 49 -5.57 -6.36 -9.55
CA ARG A 49 -4.75 -5.41 -10.33
C ARG A 49 -4.29 -5.96 -11.68
N SER A 50 -4.20 -7.27 -11.84
CA SER A 50 -3.76 -7.91 -13.09
C SER A 50 -4.86 -7.91 -14.14
N GLY A 51 -4.44 -7.92 -15.42
CA GLY A 51 -5.33 -7.85 -16.57
C GLY A 51 -5.40 -6.45 -17.18
N ASN A 52 -5.52 -6.39 -18.51
CA ASN A 52 -5.51 -5.13 -19.26
C ASN A 52 -6.86 -4.40 -19.22
N ASP A 53 -7.99 -5.13 -19.22
CA ASP A 53 -9.32 -4.50 -19.35
C ASP A 53 -10.34 -4.93 -18.27
N PHE A 54 -10.22 -6.14 -17.70
CA PHE A 54 -11.16 -6.64 -16.70
C PHE A 54 -10.46 -6.78 -15.34
N LYS A 55 -10.79 -5.88 -14.42
CA LYS A 55 -10.36 -5.93 -13.02
C LYS A 55 -11.58 -6.17 -12.14
N PRO A 56 -11.65 -7.27 -11.39
CA PRO A 56 -12.81 -7.55 -10.55
C PRO A 56 -12.96 -6.44 -9.52
N LYS A 57 -14.20 -6.09 -9.17
CA LYS A 57 -14.49 -5.23 -8.01
C LYS A 57 -14.75 -6.04 -6.75
N ALA A 58 -15.19 -7.28 -6.93
CA ALA A 58 -15.42 -8.23 -5.88
C ALA A 58 -15.05 -9.64 -6.35
N ILE A 59 -14.58 -10.47 -5.42
CA ILE A 59 -14.33 -11.90 -5.58
C ILE A 59 -15.13 -12.61 -4.50
N ILE A 60 -15.92 -13.61 -4.91
CA ILE A 60 -16.83 -14.33 -4.03
C ILE A 60 -16.25 -15.74 -3.83
N PHE A 61 -15.99 -16.09 -2.58
CA PHE A 61 -15.64 -17.44 -2.14
C PHE A 61 -16.87 -18.08 -1.48
N ASP A 62 -16.75 -19.35 -1.09
CA ASP A 62 -17.84 -20.08 -0.46
C ASP A 62 -18.20 -19.49 0.92
N ASP A 63 -17.18 -19.15 1.72
CA ASP A 63 -17.36 -18.71 3.11
C ASP A 63 -17.24 -17.19 3.32
N PHE A 64 -16.75 -16.46 2.33
CA PHE A 64 -16.54 -15.02 2.40
C PHE A 64 -16.52 -14.36 1.03
N GLN A 65 -16.54 -13.04 1.00
CA GLN A 65 -16.26 -12.25 -0.19
C GLN A 65 -15.24 -11.16 0.11
N VAL A 66 -14.51 -10.76 -0.93
CA VAL A 66 -13.54 -9.66 -0.89
C VAL A 66 -13.97 -8.61 -1.89
N VAL A 67 -14.10 -7.38 -1.45
CA VAL A 67 -14.38 -6.21 -2.30
C VAL A 67 -13.16 -5.32 -2.28
N ALA A 68 -12.69 -4.87 -3.44
CA ALA A 68 -11.49 -4.08 -3.53
C ALA A 68 -11.73 -2.69 -4.13
N PHE A 69 -11.08 -1.70 -3.53
CA PHE A 69 -11.12 -0.30 -3.92
C PHE A 69 -9.68 0.12 -4.28
N PRO A 70 -9.31 0.05 -5.57
CA PRO A 70 -7.98 0.46 -6.02
C PRO A 70 -7.84 1.98 -6.02
N ASP A 71 -6.67 2.46 -5.59
CA ASP A 71 -6.28 3.87 -5.71
C ASP A 71 -4.78 3.96 -6.00
N GLN A 72 -4.42 4.53 -7.15
CA GLN A 72 -3.05 4.50 -7.68
C GLN A 72 -2.41 3.10 -7.60
N MET A 73 -1.34 2.90 -6.82
CA MET A 73 -0.70 1.60 -6.58
C MET A 73 -1.22 0.86 -5.35
N GLU A 74 -2.12 1.47 -4.60
CA GLU A 74 -2.76 0.91 -3.43
C GLU A 74 -4.05 0.16 -3.79
N LEU A 75 -4.38 -0.80 -2.93
CA LEU A 75 -5.58 -1.60 -3.01
C LEU A 75 -6.14 -1.77 -1.60
N LEU A 76 -7.27 -1.11 -1.32
CA LEU A 76 -8.00 -1.32 -0.09
C LEU A 76 -8.97 -2.48 -0.27
N CYS A 77 -8.79 -3.55 0.49
CA CYS A 77 -9.63 -4.74 0.48
C CYS A 77 -10.55 -4.75 1.70
N VAL A 78 -11.84 -4.98 1.46
CA VAL A 78 -12.87 -5.17 2.48
C VAL A 78 -13.36 -6.62 2.44
N PHE A 79 -13.24 -7.31 3.57
CA PHE A 79 -13.59 -8.73 3.72
C PHE A 79 -14.93 -8.86 4.44
N LEU A 80 -15.85 -9.63 3.87
CA LEU A 80 -17.23 -9.75 4.34
C LEU A 80 -17.64 -11.22 4.40
N ASN A 81 -18.44 -11.59 5.41
CA ASN A 81 -18.90 -12.98 5.58
C ASN A 81 -20.05 -13.37 4.64
N ASN A 82 -20.75 -12.39 4.06
CA ASN A 82 -21.97 -12.61 3.27
C ASN A 82 -21.88 -11.84 1.95
N LYS A 83 -22.56 -12.34 0.92
CA LYS A 83 -22.67 -11.69 -0.40
C LYS A 83 -23.41 -10.35 -0.29
N ILE A 84 -22.97 -9.36 -1.05
CA ILE A 84 -23.57 -8.02 -1.11
C ILE A 84 -24.32 -7.78 -2.41
N ASN A 85 -25.31 -6.88 -2.37
CA ASN A 85 -25.97 -6.35 -3.56
C ASN A 85 -25.35 -5.01 -4.01
N LYS A 86 -25.96 -4.35 -5.01
CA LYS A 86 -25.49 -3.07 -5.54
C LYS A 86 -25.59 -1.91 -4.54
N GLU A 87 -26.66 -1.84 -3.75
CA GLU A 87 -26.84 -0.78 -2.74
C GLU A 87 -25.82 -0.91 -1.60
N ASP A 88 -25.52 -2.15 -1.22
CA ASP A 88 -24.50 -2.48 -0.25
C ASP A 88 -23.09 -2.06 -0.74
N PHE A 89 -22.80 -2.18 -2.04
CA PHE A 89 -21.53 -1.75 -2.63
C PHE A 89 -21.29 -0.23 -2.48
N GLU A 90 -22.31 0.60 -2.75
CA GLU A 90 -22.17 2.07 -2.58
C GLU A 90 -21.93 2.44 -1.13
N LYS A 91 -22.60 1.77 -0.18
CA LYS A 91 -22.35 1.96 1.26
C LYS A 91 -20.94 1.51 1.66
N LEU A 92 -20.46 0.39 1.11
CA LEU A 92 -19.10 -0.08 1.34
C LEU A 92 -18.06 0.90 0.83
N LYS A 93 -18.32 1.58 -0.29
CA LYS A 93 -17.41 2.60 -0.81
C LYS A 93 -17.22 3.73 0.21
N THR A 94 -18.29 4.21 0.82
CA THR A 94 -18.20 5.23 1.88
C THR A 94 -17.47 4.71 3.12
N ILE A 95 -17.66 3.44 3.50
CA ILE A 95 -16.92 2.85 4.63
C ILE A 95 -15.43 2.70 4.29
N ALA A 96 -15.12 2.27 3.08
CA ALA A 96 -13.77 2.13 2.57
C ALA A 96 -13.02 3.47 2.57
N GLU A 97 -13.65 4.55 2.10
CA GLU A 97 -13.08 5.90 2.13
C GLU A 97 -12.78 6.34 3.58
N LYS A 98 -13.73 6.13 4.51
CA LYS A 98 -13.53 6.44 5.94
C LYS A 98 -12.40 5.65 6.57
N GLU A 99 -12.31 4.35 6.30
CA GLU A 99 -11.26 3.48 6.86
C GLU A 99 -9.89 3.77 6.23
N LYS A 100 -9.84 4.26 4.98
CA LYS A 100 -8.60 4.74 4.36
C LYS A 100 -8.05 5.98 5.05
N GLU A 101 -8.92 6.92 5.43
CA GLU A 101 -8.53 8.17 6.11
C GLU A 101 -8.27 7.97 7.61
N ASN A 102 -8.99 7.05 8.26
CA ASN A 102 -8.93 6.85 9.71
C ASN A 102 -8.96 5.35 10.07
N HIS A 103 -7.82 4.69 9.88
CA HIS A 103 -7.61 3.27 10.19
C HIS A 103 -7.50 2.94 11.70
N GLY A 104 -7.53 3.94 12.59
CA GLY A 104 -7.65 3.77 14.04
C GLY A 104 -6.63 2.79 14.65
N LYS A 105 -7.13 1.85 15.49
CA LYS A 105 -6.31 0.76 16.08
C LYS A 105 -6.07 -0.39 15.08
N SER A 106 -5.59 -0.08 13.88
CA SER A 106 -5.14 -1.11 12.93
C SER A 106 -3.75 -1.63 13.29
N GLU A 107 -3.48 -2.88 12.95
CA GLU A 107 -2.11 -3.38 12.91
C GLU A 107 -1.40 -2.79 11.70
N GLN A 108 -0.29 -2.08 11.93
CA GLN A 108 0.53 -1.47 10.87
C GLN A 108 1.74 -2.34 10.61
N PHE A 109 2.04 -2.53 9.34
CA PHE A 109 3.17 -3.29 8.87
C PHE A 109 4.14 -2.32 8.20
N LYS A 110 5.32 -2.22 8.78
CA LYS A 110 6.41 -1.46 8.20
C LYS A 110 7.29 -2.43 7.43
N SER A 111 7.41 -2.21 6.13
CA SER A 111 8.31 -2.99 5.30
C SER A 111 9.76 -2.53 5.51
N GLU A 112 10.72 -3.39 5.18
CA GLU A 112 12.13 -2.99 5.11
C GLU A 112 12.35 -1.80 4.16
N SER A 113 11.55 -1.72 3.09
CA SER A 113 11.55 -0.59 2.17
C SER A 113 11.15 0.72 2.84
N ASP A 114 10.13 0.71 3.71
CA ASP A 114 9.69 1.91 4.44
C ASP A 114 10.82 2.43 5.35
N GLU A 115 11.55 1.53 6.02
CA GLU A 115 12.71 1.90 6.83
C GLU A 115 13.84 2.50 5.99
N ILE A 116 14.10 1.94 4.81
CA ILE A 116 15.09 2.46 3.87
C ILE A 116 14.69 3.85 3.39
N LYS A 117 13.43 4.03 2.99
CA LYS A 117 12.87 5.29 2.50
C LYS A 117 12.93 6.38 3.57
N GLU A 118 12.55 6.08 4.80
CA GLU A 118 12.68 7.00 5.93
C GLU A 118 14.12 7.42 6.17
N LYS A 119 15.05 6.47 6.17
CA LYS A 119 16.48 6.77 6.34
C LYS A 119 17.02 7.63 5.20
N LEU A 120 16.55 7.41 3.96
CA LEU A 120 16.90 8.27 2.82
C LEU A 120 16.42 9.71 3.06
N ILE A 121 15.15 9.89 3.46
CA ILE A 121 14.58 11.21 3.77
C ILE A 121 15.38 11.89 4.88
N ASP A 122 15.69 11.19 5.97
CA ASP A 122 16.45 11.75 7.11
C ASP A 122 17.85 12.23 6.72
N LEU A 123 18.51 11.53 5.79
CA LEU A 123 19.81 11.98 5.26
C LEU A 123 19.63 13.20 4.35
N LEU A 124 18.59 13.22 3.52
CA LEU A 124 18.32 14.30 2.56
C LEU A 124 17.82 15.58 3.21
N LYS A 125 17.15 15.50 4.36
CA LYS A 125 16.80 16.65 5.21
C LYS A 125 18.01 17.34 5.82
N LYS A 126 19.11 16.60 6.03
CA LYS A 126 20.35 17.15 6.61
C LYS A 126 21.21 17.81 5.54
N GLU A 127 21.32 17.19 4.37
CA GLU A 127 22.20 17.68 3.32
C GLU A 127 21.77 17.17 1.93
N LYS A 128 21.72 18.10 0.96
CA LYS A 128 21.54 17.76 -0.46
C LYS A 128 22.63 16.80 -0.91
N SER A 129 22.25 15.64 -1.43
CA SER A 129 23.18 14.53 -1.66
C SER A 129 22.98 13.84 -3.00
N SER A 130 24.08 13.41 -3.64
CA SER A 130 24.01 12.55 -4.81
C SER A 130 23.85 11.08 -4.41
N ILE A 131 23.35 10.24 -5.34
CA ILE A 131 23.21 8.80 -5.11
C ILE A 131 24.56 8.15 -4.76
N LYS A 132 25.67 8.64 -5.33
CA LYS A 132 27.02 8.14 -5.00
C LYS A 132 27.36 8.36 -3.53
N LYS A 133 26.97 9.51 -2.97
CA LYS A 133 27.16 9.83 -1.55
C LYS A 133 26.23 8.99 -0.68
N LEU A 134 24.94 8.93 -1.03
CA LEU A 134 23.95 8.12 -0.31
C LEU A 134 24.35 6.65 -0.22
N LYS A 135 24.89 6.07 -1.31
CA LYS A 135 25.36 4.68 -1.35
C LYS A 135 26.35 4.31 -0.23
N LYS A 136 27.11 5.27 0.32
CA LYS A 136 28.02 5.00 1.44
C LYS A 136 27.28 4.62 2.74
N HIS A 137 25.99 4.91 2.84
CA HIS A 137 25.15 4.67 4.03
C HIS A 137 24.26 3.43 3.92
N PHE A 138 24.28 2.74 2.77
CA PHE A 138 23.41 1.62 2.46
C PHE A 138 24.19 0.49 1.78
N SER A 139 23.85 -0.76 2.11
CA SER A 139 24.44 -1.95 1.47
C SER A 139 23.86 -2.24 0.08
N MET A 140 22.87 -1.46 -0.37
CA MET A 140 22.12 -1.71 -1.60
C MET A 140 22.78 -1.12 -2.85
N SER A 141 22.32 -1.57 -4.02
CA SER A 141 22.87 -1.12 -5.31
C SER A 141 22.52 0.34 -5.61
N TYR A 142 23.33 0.99 -6.46
CA TYR A 142 23.04 2.33 -6.96
C TYR A 142 21.62 2.42 -7.56
N TRP A 143 21.23 1.39 -8.33
CA TRP A 143 19.92 1.32 -8.98
C TRP A 143 18.77 1.18 -7.98
N THR A 144 18.98 0.44 -6.90
CA THR A 144 17.99 0.30 -5.82
C THR A 144 17.75 1.63 -5.13
N ILE A 145 18.82 2.35 -4.76
CA ILE A 145 18.72 3.70 -4.19
C ILE A 145 18.00 4.64 -5.15
N ARG A 146 18.38 4.61 -6.44
CA ARG A 146 17.72 5.43 -7.46
C ARG A 146 16.23 5.12 -7.56
N ARG A 147 15.82 3.85 -7.52
CA ARG A 147 14.41 3.46 -7.56
C ARG A 147 13.64 4.03 -6.38
N TYR A 148 14.16 3.89 -5.16
CA TYR A 148 13.50 4.47 -3.99
C TYR A 148 13.44 5.99 -4.02
N LEU A 149 14.46 6.67 -4.55
CA LEU A 149 14.43 8.13 -4.69
C LEU A 149 13.39 8.60 -5.70
N VAL A 150 13.25 7.89 -6.83
CA VAL A 150 12.19 8.19 -7.81
C VAL A 150 10.81 7.93 -7.20
N ASP A 151 10.64 6.82 -6.48
CA ASP A 151 9.38 6.50 -5.80
C ASP A 151 9.02 7.57 -4.76
N LEU A 152 10.01 8.05 -3.99
CA LEU A 152 9.83 9.16 -3.05
C LEU A 152 9.56 10.51 -3.73
N GLU A 153 10.07 10.74 -4.93
CA GLU A 153 9.81 11.94 -5.75
C GLU A 153 8.38 11.89 -6.29
N ASP A 154 7.91 10.73 -6.76
CA ASP A 154 6.52 10.51 -7.18
C ASP A 154 5.54 10.67 -6.00
N GLU A 155 5.97 10.31 -4.78
CA GLU A 155 5.24 10.55 -3.53
C GLU A 155 5.31 12.02 -3.05
N GLY A 156 6.10 12.89 -3.70
CA GLY A 156 6.29 14.29 -3.31
C GLY A 156 7.08 14.50 -2.01
N LYS A 157 7.85 13.50 -1.57
CA LYS A 157 8.62 13.53 -0.31
C LYS A 157 10.07 14.00 -0.49
N VAL A 158 10.59 13.91 -1.70
CA VAL A 158 11.94 14.37 -2.06
C VAL A 158 11.91 15.04 -3.41
N GLU A 159 12.88 15.90 -3.67
CA GLU A 159 13.07 16.56 -4.95
C GLU A 159 14.50 16.36 -5.45
N ARG A 160 14.72 16.62 -6.74
CA ARG A 160 16.07 16.61 -7.35
C ARG A 160 16.32 17.85 -8.17
N ASN A 161 17.57 18.29 -8.20
CA ASN A 161 17.98 19.32 -9.16
C ASN A 161 18.15 18.73 -10.58
N THR A 162 17.75 19.51 -11.58
CA THR A 162 17.88 19.17 -13.00
C THR A 162 18.98 19.97 -13.70
N GLU A 163 19.53 20.99 -13.04
CA GLU A 163 20.44 21.96 -13.65
C GLU A 163 21.92 21.52 -13.70
N ASN A 164 22.31 20.52 -12.90
CA ASN A 164 23.69 20.04 -12.82
C ASN A 164 23.87 18.66 -13.48
N ARG A 165 25.08 18.39 -13.99
CA ARG A 165 25.47 17.07 -14.54
C ARG A 165 25.32 15.92 -13.53
N GLU A 166 25.31 16.23 -12.24
CA GLU A 166 25.03 15.27 -11.17
C GLU A 166 23.72 15.65 -10.47
N HIS A 167 22.73 14.75 -10.52
CA HIS A 167 21.47 14.90 -9.81
C HIS A 167 21.71 14.79 -8.29
N LEU A 168 21.48 15.92 -7.62
CA LEU A 168 21.43 16.05 -6.17
C LEU A 168 19.97 15.98 -5.73
N TRP A 169 19.73 15.13 -4.76
CA TRP A 169 18.43 14.92 -4.15
C TRP A 169 18.38 15.68 -2.82
N TYR A 170 17.19 16.11 -2.41
CA TYR A 170 16.96 16.78 -1.14
C TYR A 170 15.51 16.59 -0.68
N ALA A 171 15.26 16.79 0.61
CA ALA A 171 13.94 16.73 1.21
C ALA A 171 13.77 17.96 2.10
N ASP A 172 12.62 18.64 1.98
CA ASP A 172 12.29 19.81 2.79
C ASP A 172 11.61 19.42 4.12
#